data_AF-A0A0B0PAN5-F1
#
_entry.id   AF-A0A0B0PAN5-F1
#
_cell.length_a   1.000
_cell.length_b   1.000
_cell.length_c   1.000
_cell.angle_alpha   90.00
_cell.angle_beta   90.00
_cell.angle_gamma   90.00
#
_symmetry.space_group_name_H-M   'P 1'
#
loop_
_entity.id
_entity.type
_entity.pdbx_description
1 polymer ?
#
loop_
_entity_poly.entity_id
_entity_poly.type
_entity_poly.pdbx_seq_one_letter_code
_entity_poly.pdbx_strand_id
1 'polypeptide(L)'
;MEESQGDFLPSDVPESTSSNNCERNTSSAHSNRWSGFPGVKKRGHSSRSWIKIDQDGNVKILELDKAKIMRQCSLPSRDLRLLDPLFIYPSTILGREKAIVVSLEQIRCIITAEEVILMNSLDINVVQYKSELCKRLQAKKDQSDDLPFEFRALELALELTCMSLDVKVKELEMEIYPVLDELASSINTLNLERVRRLKGHLLTLTQRVQKVRDELEHLMDDDGDMAEMYLTEKKLRSEGNTPHEINPLTNFSGGTRQVSKSAPVSPIASTSGAPRLQRAFSSIVTASKQGSLSSSHGGDNIEQLEMLLEAYFVVIDHTLSKLLSLKEYIDDTEDLINIKLVRID
;
A
#
# COMPACT_ATOMS: atom_id res chain seq x y z
N MET A 1 22.86 58.74 -62.73
CA MET A 1 23.21 57.79 -63.80
C MET A 1 22.60 56.47 -63.36
N GLU A 2 21.28 56.37 -63.60
CA GLU A 2 20.65 55.60 -64.71
C GLU A 2 20.39 54.17 -64.21
N GLU A 3 19.14 53.83 -63.85
CA GLU A 3 18.02 53.38 -64.70
C GLU A 3 18.26 51.98 -65.31
N SER A 4 17.50 50.95 -64.87
CA SER A 4 16.18 50.48 -65.42
C SER A 4 16.44 49.38 -66.49
N GLN A 5 15.71 48.27 -66.69
CA GLN A 5 14.30 47.85 -66.56
C GLN A 5 14.28 46.30 -66.37
N GLY A 6 13.34 45.62 -65.69
CA GLY A 6 11.87 45.50 -65.93
C GLY A 6 11.61 44.20 -66.73
N ASP A 7 10.58 43.35 -66.59
CA ASP A 7 9.34 43.15 -65.81
C ASP A 7 8.90 41.68 -66.11
N PHE A 8 8.06 40.92 -65.39
CA PHE A 8 6.61 41.05 -65.17
C PHE A 8 6.09 39.94 -64.21
N LEU A 9 4.98 40.25 -63.51
CA LEU A 9 4.28 39.56 -62.40
C LEU A 9 3.11 38.60 -62.87
N PRO A 10 2.03 38.30 -62.10
CA PRO A 10 1.82 37.17 -61.15
C PRO A 10 0.41 36.51 -61.25
N SER A 11 -0.03 35.72 -60.24
CA SER A 11 -1.42 35.54 -59.70
C SER A 11 -1.47 34.24 -58.86
N ASP A 12 -2.17 34.06 -57.74
CA ASP A 12 -3.07 34.87 -56.91
C ASP A 12 -3.22 34.19 -55.52
N VAL A 13 -3.38 35.01 -54.48
CA VAL A 13 -3.97 34.67 -53.16
C VAL A 13 -5.45 35.15 -53.20
N PRO A 14 -6.37 34.82 -52.25
CA PRO A 14 -6.36 35.53 -50.96
C PRO A 14 -6.87 34.74 -49.74
N GLU A 15 -6.29 35.14 -48.61
CA GLU A 15 -6.80 35.07 -47.23
C GLU A 15 -7.90 36.13 -47.02
N SER A 16 -8.86 35.93 -46.09
CA SER A 16 -9.41 37.01 -45.25
C SER A 16 -10.45 36.55 -44.21
N THR A 17 -10.31 37.18 -43.05
CA THR A 17 -11.12 37.30 -41.83
C THR A 17 -12.55 37.83 -42.02
N SER A 18 -13.45 37.60 -41.04
CA SER A 18 -14.37 38.64 -40.53
C SER A 18 -15.12 38.23 -39.25
N SER A 19 -15.56 39.27 -38.55
CA SER A 19 -15.99 39.33 -37.15
C SER A 19 -17.52 39.44 -36.99
N ASN A 20 -17.95 39.35 -35.72
CA ASN A 20 -19.06 40.08 -35.10
C ASN A 20 -20.53 39.65 -35.26
N ASN A 21 -21.11 39.47 -34.07
CA ASN A 21 -22.34 40.07 -33.55
C ASN A 21 -23.49 39.16 -33.13
N CYS A 22 -23.81 39.38 -31.86
CA CYS A 22 -24.91 38.93 -31.06
C CYS A 22 -26.16 39.72 -31.44
N GLU A 23 -27.28 39.06 -31.71
CA GLU A 23 -28.58 39.69 -31.50
C GLU A 23 -29.65 38.67 -31.13
N ARG A 24 -30.47 39.14 -30.22
CA ARG A 24 -31.43 38.46 -29.35
C ARG A 24 -32.79 38.60 -30.03
N ASN A 25 -33.61 37.55 -30.14
CA ASN A 25 -35.05 37.73 -30.11
C ASN A 25 -35.83 36.47 -29.70
N THR A 26 -36.74 36.73 -28.78
CA THR A 26 -37.72 35.88 -28.12
C THR A 26 -38.94 35.65 -29.01
N SER A 27 -39.51 34.43 -29.00
CA SER A 27 -40.89 34.14 -28.54
C SER A 27 -41.45 32.84 -29.12
N SER A 28 -41.83 31.93 -28.21
CA SER A 28 -42.99 31.01 -28.22
C SER A 28 -43.53 30.43 -29.53
N ALA A 29 -43.57 29.10 -29.66
CA ALA A 29 -44.72 28.27 -29.26
C ALA A 29 -44.66 26.85 -29.87
N HIS A 30 -44.89 25.85 -29.02
CA HIS A 30 -45.48 24.53 -29.25
C HIS A 30 -45.14 23.71 -30.52
N SER A 31 -44.49 22.56 -30.34
CA SER A 31 -45.17 21.26 -30.25
C SER A 31 -44.18 20.09 -30.23
N ASN A 32 -44.26 19.29 -29.16
CA ASN A 32 -43.97 17.87 -29.02
C ASN A 32 -43.15 17.14 -30.11
N ARG A 33 -41.99 16.60 -29.72
CA ARG A 33 -41.84 15.13 -29.63
C ARG A 33 -40.60 14.72 -28.83
N TRP A 34 -40.88 13.81 -27.91
CA TRP A 34 -40.00 13.08 -27.03
C TRP A 34 -39.02 12.18 -27.82
N SER A 35 -37.73 12.42 -27.66
CA SER A 35 -36.70 11.38 -27.75
C SER A 35 -35.63 11.69 -26.70
N GLY A 36 -35.90 11.20 -25.49
CA GLY A 36 -34.97 11.28 -24.37
C GLY A 36 -33.68 10.52 -24.71
N PHE A 37 -32.61 11.28 -24.97
CA PHE A 37 -31.25 10.79 -24.78
C PHE A 37 -30.97 10.76 -23.28
N PRO A 38 -30.71 9.60 -22.64
CA PRO A 38 -30.14 9.60 -21.31
C PRO A 38 -28.66 9.96 -21.41
N GLY A 39 -28.39 11.26 -21.52
CA GLY A 39 -27.10 11.86 -21.18
C GLY A 39 -26.90 11.81 -19.66
N VAL A 40 -26.77 10.60 -19.11
CA VAL A 40 -26.28 10.42 -17.75
C VAL A 40 -24.78 10.71 -17.80
N LYS A 41 -24.41 11.89 -17.28
CA LYS A 41 -23.04 12.20 -16.86
C LYS A 41 -22.57 11.09 -15.91
N LYS A 42 -21.85 10.09 -16.42
CA LYS A 42 -21.10 9.14 -15.58
C LYS A 42 -19.93 9.88 -14.97
N ARG A 43 -20.16 10.42 -13.78
CA ARG A 43 -19.15 10.98 -12.89
C ARG A 43 -18.26 9.83 -12.40
N GLY A 44 -17.06 9.69 -12.97
CA GLY A 44 -15.88 9.22 -12.24
C GLY A 44 -15.71 7.72 -11.91
N HIS A 45 -16.09 6.79 -12.79
CA HIS A 45 -15.51 5.44 -12.76
C HIS A 45 -14.71 5.19 -14.04
N SER A 46 -13.51 5.78 -14.09
CA SER A 46 -12.49 5.35 -15.05
C SER A 46 -12.01 3.98 -14.59
N SER A 47 -12.35 2.95 -15.36
CA SER A 47 -11.67 1.66 -15.31
C SER A 47 -10.18 1.94 -15.50
N ARG A 48 -9.35 1.54 -14.53
CA ARG A 48 -7.89 1.71 -14.63
C ARG A 48 -7.29 0.39 -15.07
N SER A 49 -6.14 0.44 -15.73
CA SER A 49 -5.39 -0.77 -16.06
C SER A 49 -4.60 -1.24 -14.84
N TRP A 50 -4.69 -2.54 -14.56
CA TRP A 50 -4.02 -3.22 -13.47
C TRP A 50 -3.27 -4.42 -14.04
N ILE A 51 -2.19 -4.79 -13.38
CA ILE A 51 -1.40 -5.97 -13.69
C ILE A 51 -1.72 -6.98 -12.60
N LYS A 52 -2.34 -8.10 -12.99
CA LYS A 52 -2.56 -9.26 -12.12
C LYS A 52 -1.45 -10.27 -12.36
N ILE A 53 -0.81 -10.73 -11.30
CA ILE A 53 0.20 -11.78 -11.30
C ILE A 53 -0.34 -12.90 -10.41
N ASP A 54 -0.44 -14.13 -10.93
CA ASP A 54 -0.87 -15.28 -10.13
C ASP A 54 0.31 -16.00 -9.47
N GLN A 55 0.00 -16.95 -8.58
CA GLN A 55 0.98 -17.83 -7.92
C GLN A 55 1.87 -18.63 -8.87
N ASP A 56 1.45 -18.84 -10.12
CA ASP A 56 2.20 -19.54 -11.16
C ASP A 56 3.15 -18.61 -11.92
N GLY A 57 3.09 -17.30 -11.64
CA GLY A 57 3.87 -16.26 -12.32
C GLY A 57 3.30 -15.84 -13.68
N ASN A 58 2.07 -16.21 -14.01
CA ASN A 58 1.39 -15.71 -15.21
C ASN A 58 0.91 -14.28 -14.98
N VAL A 59 1.10 -13.44 -15.99
CA VAL A 59 0.71 -12.04 -15.94
C VAL A 59 -0.49 -11.79 -16.84
N LYS A 60 -1.51 -11.14 -16.29
CA LYS A 60 -2.69 -10.67 -17.02
C LYS A 60 -2.88 -9.18 -16.79
N ILE A 61 -3.01 -8.42 -17.87
CA ILE A 61 -3.39 -7.00 -17.78
C ILE A 61 -4.92 -6.96 -17.79
N LEU A 62 -5.49 -6.34 -16.77
CA LEU A 62 -6.93 -6.26 -16.56
C LEU A 62 -7.36 -4.81 -16.41
N GLU A 63 -8.44 -4.44 -17.08
CA GLU A 63 -9.15 -3.20 -16.75
C GLU A 63 -10.16 -3.51 -15.63
N LEU A 64 -9.87 -3.00 -14.43
CA LEU A 64 -10.70 -3.24 -13.27
C LEU A 64 -11.28 -1.92 -12.76
N ASP A 65 -12.59 -1.93 -12.54
CA ASP A 65 -13.27 -0.86 -11.83
C ASP A 65 -12.91 -0.88 -10.35
N LYS A 66 -12.83 0.31 -9.76
CA LYS A 66 -12.60 0.49 -8.32
C LYS A 66 -13.52 -0.40 -7.47
N ALA A 67 -14.81 -0.47 -7.82
CA ALA A 67 -15.80 -1.28 -7.12
C ALA A 67 -15.54 -2.79 -7.25
N LYS A 68 -14.96 -3.25 -8.37
CA LYS A 68 -14.64 -4.66 -8.60
C LYS A 68 -13.47 -5.09 -7.71
N ILE A 69 -12.42 -4.27 -7.61
CA ILE A 69 -11.27 -4.52 -6.72
C ILE A 69 -11.71 -4.52 -5.26
N MET A 70 -12.52 -3.55 -4.84
CA MET A 70 -13.02 -3.49 -3.46
C MET A 70 -13.79 -4.75 -3.08
N ARG A 71 -14.63 -5.27 -3.99
CA ARG A 71 -15.39 -6.51 -3.75
C ARG A 71 -14.51 -7.76 -3.78
N GLN A 72 -13.58 -7.84 -4.73
CA GLN A 72 -12.71 -9.00 -4.91
C GLN A 72 -11.73 -9.15 -3.73
N CYS A 73 -11.10 -8.06 -3.30
CA CYS A 73 -10.11 -8.06 -2.23
C CYS A 73 -10.71 -7.75 -0.85
N SER A 74 -12.02 -7.54 -0.75
CA SER A 74 -12.72 -7.13 0.49
C SER A 74 -12.10 -5.90 1.16
N LEU A 75 -11.72 -4.90 0.34
CA LEU A 75 -11.05 -3.69 0.80
C LEU A 75 -12.02 -2.51 0.96
N PRO A 76 -11.89 -1.71 2.04
CA PRO A 76 -12.65 -0.48 2.18
C PRO A 76 -12.18 0.57 1.15
N SER A 77 -13.07 1.50 0.82
CA SER A 77 -12.78 2.57 -0.17
C SER A 77 -11.57 3.43 0.19
N ARG A 78 -11.27 3.56 1.49
CA ARG A 78 -10.16 4.35 2.05
C ARG A 78 -8.83 3.78 1.61
N ASP A 79 -8.64 2.47 1.76
CA ASP A 79 -7.36 1.82 1.51
C ASP A 79 -7.02 1.82 0.02
N LEU A 80 -8.03 1.67 -0.83
CA LEU A 80 -7.84 1.77 -2.28
C LEU A 80 -7.44 3.19 -2.74
N ARG A 81 -7.64 4.23 -1.91
CA ARG A 81 -7.11 5.57 -2.23
C ARG A 81 -5.60 5.64 -2.02
N LEU A 82 -5.03 4.84 -1.12
CA LEU A 82 -3.58 4.80 -0.90
C LEU A 82 -2.83 4.44 -2.19
N LEU A 83 -3.46 3.60 -3.01
CA LEU A 83 -2.92 3.15 -4.28
C LEU A 83 -3.13 4.15 -5.43
N ASP A 84 -3.89 5.24 -5.25
CA ASP A 84 -4.19 6.18 -6.33
C ASP A 84 -2.99 7.12 -6.60
N PRO A 85 -2.37 7.13 -7.81
CA PRO A 85 -1.21 7.96 -8.15
C PRO A 85 -1.45 9.45 -7.94
N LEU A 86 -2.71 9.88 -8.03
CA LEU A 86 -3.09 11.28 -7.90
C LEU A 86 -2.88 11.81 -6.48
N PHE A 87 -2.67 10.92 -5.52
CA PHE A 87 -2.37 11.29 -4.14
C PHE A 87 -0.95 10.85 -3.77
N ILE A 88 -0.26 11.76 -3.09
CA ILE A 88 1.02 11.50 -2.44
C ILE A 88 0.69 11.02 -1.03
N TYR A 89 0.40 9.72 -0.89
CA TYR A 89 0.28 9.10 0.42
C TYR A 89 1.66 8.67 0.91
N PRO A 90 1.91 8.73 2.24
CA PRO A 90 3.14 8.20 2.82
C PRO A 90 3.23 6.67 2.61
N SER A 91 4.42 6.12 2.84
CA SER A 91 4.63 4.67 2.84
C SER A 91 3.74 4.00 3.89
N THR A 92 2.99 2.96 3.53
CA THR A 92 2.08 2.22 4.42
C THR A 92 1.97 0.74 4.04
N ILE A 93 1.87 -0.13 5.03
CA ILE A 93 1.59 -1.57 4.88
C ILE A 93 0.39 -1.88 5.77
N LEU A 94 -0.71 -2.36 5.17
CA LEU A 94 -1.93 -2.65 5.92
C LEU A 94 -2.34 -4.10 5.72
N GLY A 95 -2.36 -4.85 6.83
CA GLY A 95 -3.07 -6.12 6.93
C GLY A 95 -4.58 -5.90 6.83
N ARG A 96 -5.26 -6.78 6.11
CA ARG A 96 -6.73 -6.89 6.06
C ARG A 96 -7.13 -8.35 6.02
N GLU A 97 -8.44 -8.60 6.11
CA GLU A 97 -9.00 -9.95 6.16
C GLU A 97 -8.58 -10.85 4.99
N LYS A 98 -8.49 -10.31 3.76
CA LYS A 98 -8.19 -11.08 2.53
C LYS A 98 -7.08 -10.50 1.66
N ALA A 99 -6.42 -9.44 2.12
CA ALA A 99 -5.43 -8.74 1.33
C ALA A 99 -4.44 -7.99 2.22
N ILE A 100 -3.24 -7.79 1.70
CA ILE A 100 -2.26 -6.84 2.23
C ILE A 100 -2.22 -5.68 1.24
N VAL A 101 -2.45 -4.46 1.72
CA VAL A 101 -2.33 -3.25 0.90
C VAL A 101 -0.95 -2.67 1.14
N VAL A 102 -0.14 -2.65 0.09
CA VAL A 102 1.25 -2.16 0.14
C VAL A 102 1.34 -0.90 -0.69
N SER A 103 1.72 0.20 -0.06
CA SER A 103 2.06 1.46 -0.70
C SER A 103 3.45 1.85 -0.21
N LEU A 104 4.50 1.37 -0.87
CA LEU A 104 5.89 1.64 -0.52
C LEU A 104 6.56 2.40 -1.66
N GLU A 105 6.87 3.68 -1.44
CA GLU A 105 7.52 4.51 -2.45
C GLU A 105 6.80 4.49 -3.81
N GLN A 106 7.38 3.82 -4.82
CA GLN A 106 6.82 3.69 -6.18
C GLN A 106 6.05 2.39 -6.39
N ILE A 107 6.11 1.47 -5.43
CA ILE A 107 5.48 0.15 -5.51
C ILE A 107 4.15 0.23 -4.75
N ARG A 108 3.06 0.22 -5.52
CA ARG A 108 1.70 0.23 -5.01
C ARG A 108 0.97 -1.01 -5.50
N CYS A 109 0.66 -1.92 -4.59
CA CYS A 109 0.02 -3.18 -4.92
C CYS A 109 -0.93 -3.67 -3.83
N ILE A 110 -1.81 -4.59 -4.25
CA ILE A 110 -2.65 -5.38 -3.36
C ILE A 110 -2.17 -6.81 -3.48
N ILE A 111 -1.75 -7.39 -2.37
CA ILE A 111 -1.31 -8.77 -2.29
C ILE A 111 -2.46 -9.58 -1.71
N THR A 112 -2.84 -10.66 -2.36
CA THR A 112 -3.77 -11.66 -1.82
C THR A 112 -3.04 -12.99 -1.66
N ALA A 113 -3.70 -14.02 -1.11
CA ALA A 113 -3.09 -15.35 -0.95
C ALA A 113 -2.69 -16.02 -2.28
N GLU A 114 -3.31 -15.64 -3.41
CA GLU A 114 -3.12 -16.34 -4.70
C GLU A 114 -2.65 -15.43 -5.84
N GLU A 115 -2.82 -14.12 -5.69
CA GLU A 115 -2.53 -13.15 -6.74
C GLU A 115 -2.04 -11.81 -6.17
N VAL A 116 -1.19 -11.13 -6.93
CA VAL A 116 -0.80 -9.74 -6.70
C VAL A 116 -1.43 -8.87 -7.78
N ILE A 117 -2.06 -7.78 -7.35
CA ILE A 117 -2.64 -6.78 -8.23
C ILE A 117 -1.81 -5.50 -8.10
N LEU A 118 -1.00 -5.23 -9.11
CA LEU A 118 -0.23 -3.98 -9.23
C LEU A 118 -0.99 -2.98 -10.08
N MET A 119 -0.85 -1.71 -9.72
CA MET A 119 -1.28 -0.65 -10.62
C MET A 119 -0.36 -0.61 -11.84
N ASN A 120 -0.95 -0.57 -13.04
CA ASN A 120 -0.16 -0.51 -14.26
C ASN A 120 0.48 0.88 -14.38
N SER A 121 1.80 0.95 -14.14
CA SER A 121 2.62 2.13 -14.36
C SER A 121 3.80 1.79 -15.26
N LEU A 122 4.33 2.80 -15.95
CA LEU A 122 5.56 2.68 -16.74
C LEU A 122 6.82 2.88 -15.88
N ASP A 123 6.66 3.06 -14.57
CA ASP A 123 7.78 3.23 -13.64
C ASP A 123 8.69 2.00 -13.64
N ILE A 124 10.00 2.27 -13.69
CA ILE A 124 11.03 1.22 -13.74
C ILE A 124 10.91 0.22 -12.58
N ASN A 125 10.56 0.71 -11.39
CA ASN A 125 10.38 -0.12 -10.20
C ASN A 125 9.19 -1.07 -10.33
N VAL A 126 8.09 -0.64 -10.98
CA VAL A 126 6.89 -1.49 -11.18
C VAL A 126 7.18 -2.56 -12.23
N VAL A 127 7.88 -2.20 -13.30
CA VAL A 127 8.32 -3.16 -14.33
C VAL A 127 9.30 -4.18 -13.73
N GLN A 128 10.24 -3.74 -12.91
CA GLN A 128 11.19 -4.58 -12.21
C GLN A 128 10.49 -5.53 -11.23
N TYR A 129 9.55 -5.01 -10.44
CA TYR A 129 8.75 -5.83 -9.52
C TYR A 129 8.02 -6.94 -10.28
N LYS A 130 7.33 -6.60 -11.37
CA LYS A 130 6.64 -7.58 -12.22
C LYS A 130 7.61 -8.66 -12.72
N SER A 131 8.73 -8.26 -13.31
CA SER A 131 9.69 -9.20 -13.92
C SER A 131 10.31 -10.13 -12.88
N GLU A 132 10.74 -9.57 -11.75
CA GLU A 132 11.43 -10.33 -10.72
C GLU A 132 10.47 -11.26 -9.95
N LEU A 133 9.23 -10.83 -9.69
CA LEU A 133 8.23 -11.69 -9.07
C LEU A 133 7.93 -12.92 -9.94
N CYS A 134 7.68 -12.72 -11.23
CA CYS A 134 7.44 -13.82 -12.16
C CYS A 134 8.61 -14.80 -12.22
N LYS A 135 9.85 -14.27 -12.26
CA LYS A 135 11.06 -15.08 -12.29
C LYS A 135 11.21 -15.92 -11.01
N ARG A 136 11.00 -15.32 -9.83
CA ARG A 136 11.09 -16.03 -8.54
C ARG A 136 10.03 -17.12 -8.40
N LEU A 137 8.79 -16.83 -8.81
CA LEU A 137 7.69 -17.81 -8.76
C LEU A 137 7.92 -19.00 -9.71
N GLN A 138 8.54 -18.78 -10.86
CA GLN A 138 8.88 -19.86 -11.81
C GLN A 138 10.08 -20.68 -11.35
N ALA A 139 11.09 -20.05 -10.74
CA ALA A 139 12.32 -20.73 -10.31
C ALA A 139 12.13 -21.58 -9.05
N LYS A 140 11.21 -21.20 -8.15
CA LYS A 140 11.04 -21.81 -6.84
C LYS A 140 10.00 -22.95 -6.76
N LYS A 141 9.47 -23.42 -7.90
CA LYS A 141 8.50 -24.54 -7.92
C LYS A 141 9.01 -25.87 -7.31
N ASP A 142 10.32 -26.01 -7.09
CA ASP A 142 10.96 -27.26 -6.68
C ASP A 142 11.52 -27.29 -5.24
N GLN A 143 11.30 -26.26 -4.39
CA GLN A 143 11.86 -26.22 -3.02
C GLN A 143 10.78 -26.16 -1.93
N SER A 144 11.00 -26.92 -0.84
CA SER A 144 10.02 -27.20 0.22
C SER A 144 10.05 -26.27 1.43
N ASP A 145 11.00 -25.33 1.51
CA ASP A 145 11.17 -24.38 2.63
C ASP A 145 10.76 -22.95 2.25
N ASP A 146 9.75 -22.81 1.38
CA ASP A 146 9.42 -21.52 0.77
C ASP A 146 8.38 -20.74 1.60
N LEU A 147 8.63 -19.45 1.77
CA LEU A 147 7.67 -18.50 2.34
C LEU A 147 6.31 -18.57 1.59
N PRO A 148 5.17 -18.37 2.29
CA PRO A 148 3.87 -18.18 1.67
C PRO A 148 3.90 -17.15 0.53
N PHE A 149 3.00 -17.30 -0.45
CA PHE A 149 2.95 -16.43 -1.64
C PHE A 149 2.89 -14.95 -1.27
N GLU A 150 2.05 -14.61 -0.29
CA GLU A 150 1.88 -13.25 0.19
C GLU A 150 3.17 -12.63 0.74
N PHE A 151 4.00 -13.43 1.43
CA PHE A 151 5.26 -12.97 2.00
C PHE A 151 6.37 -12.89 0.96
N ARG A 152 6.39 -13.79 -0.04
CA ARG A 152 7.31 -13.65 -1.20
C ARG A 152 7.02 -12.38 -1.99
N ALA A 153 5.74 -12.04 -2.16
CA ALA A 153 5.33 -10.82 -2.82
C ALA A 153 5.69 -9.56 -1.99
N LEU A 154 5.51 -9.61 -0.67
CA LEU A 154 5.85 -8.52 0.25
C LEU A 154 7.37 -8.31 0.34
N GLU A 155 8.14 -9.40 0.50
CA GLU A 155 9.59 -9.42 0.52
C GLU A 155 10.17 -8.67 -0.69
N LEU A 156 9.70 -9.01 -1.89
CA LEU A 156 10.18 -8.34 -3.11
C LEU A 156 9.83 -6.84 -3.13
N ALA A 157 8.68 -6.44 -2.56
CA ALA A 157 8.30 -5.03 -2.51
C ALA A 157 9.24 -4.26 -1.58
N LEU A 158 9.58 -4.84 -0.42
CA LEU A 158 10.53 -4.29 0.54
C LEU A 158 11.94 -4.23 -0.04
N GLU A 159 12.40 -5.30 -0.69
CA GLU A 159 13.72 -5.37 -1.32
C GLU A 159 13.93 -4.27 -2.36
N LEU A 160 13.00 -4.14 -3.31
CA LEU A 160 13.10 -3.12 -4.35
C LEU A 160 12.97 -1.70 -3.78
N THR A 161 12.17 -1.51 -2.73
CA THR A 161 12.05 -0.22 -2.03
C THR A 161 13.37 0.16 -1.36
N CYS A 162 13.94 -0.74 -0.56
CA CYS A 162 15.21 -0.53 0.14
C CYS A 162 16.34 -0.29 -0.86
N MET A 163 16.43 -1.09 -1.92
CA MET A 163 17.44 -0.92 -2.96
C MET A 163 17.28 0.41 -3.69
N SER A 164 16.05 0.83 -4.03
CA SER A 164 15.80 2.13 -4.67
C SER A 164 16.21 3.31 -3.79
N LEU A 165 15.98 3.21 -2.48
CA LEU A 165 16.40 4.23 -1.52
C LEU A 165 17.92 4.27 -1.36
N ASP A 166 18.59 3.12 -1.19
CA ASP A 166 20.05 3.05 -1.06
C ASP A 166 20.78 3.58 -2.32
N VAL A 167 20.26 3.32 -3.52
CA VAL A 167 20.80 3.92 -4.77
C VAL A 167 20.71 5.44 -4.71
N LYS A 168 19.57 6.00 -4.29
CA LYS A 168 19.41 7.47 -4.15
C LYS A 168 20.33 8.06 -3.09
N VAL A 169 20.59 7.34 -2.00
CA VAL A 169 21.57 7.76 -0.98
C VAL A 169 22.96 7.82 -1.59
N LYS A 170 23.38 6.77 -2.32
CA LYS A 170 24.69 6.73 -2.98
C LYS A 170 24.87 7.83 -4.03
N GLU A 171 23.84 8.11 -4.82
CA GLU A 171 23.85 9.23 -5.78
C GLU A 171 24.08 10.57 -5.06
N LEU A 172 23.37 10.79 -3.94
CA LEU A 172 23.52 11.99 -3.13
C LEU A 172 24.91 12.10 -2.50
N GLU A 173 25.46 10.99 -1.98
CA GLU A 173 26.82 10.91 -1.44
C GLU A 173 27.87 11.31 -2.50
N MET A 174 27.77 10.75 -3.71
CA MET A 174 28.68 11.06 -4.81
C MET A 174 28.60 12.54 -5.23
N GLU A 175 27.43 13.17 -5.10
CA GLU A 175 27.27 14.59 -5.44
C GLU A 175 27.79 15.54 -4.34
N ILE A 176 27.71 15.14 -3.07
CA ILE A 176 27.91 16.07 -1.94
C ILE A 176 29.34 16.14 -1.44
N TYR A 177 30.03 15.00 -1.32
CA TYR A 177 31.44 14.97 -0.87
C TYR A 177 32.35 15.90 -1.69
N PRO A 178 32.35 15.87 -3.04
CA PRO A 178 33.23 16.76 -3.80
C PRO A 178 32.89 18.24 -3.60
N VAL A 179 31.60 18.57 -3.39
CA VAL A 179 31.16 19.95 -3.18
C VAL A 179 31.61 20.46 -1.81
N LEU A 180 31.52 19.63 -0.78
CA LEU A 180 31.96 19.98 0.57
C LEU A 180 33.49 20.10 0.66
N ASP A 181 34.24 19.20 0.02
CA ASP A 181 35.71 19.27 -0.05
C ASP A 181 36.19 20.55 -0.75
N GLU A 182 35.58 20.88 -1.89
CA GLU A 182 35.89 22.10 -2.62
C GLU A 182 35.58 23.35 -1.77
N LEU A 183 34.43 23.36 -1.09
CA LEU A 183 34.00 24.47 -0.24
C LEU A 183 34.87 24.62 1.02
N ALA A 184 35.37 23.52 1.58
CA ALA A 184 36.32 23.53 2.69
C ALA A 184 37.67 24.16 2.27
N SER A 185 38.07 23.98 1.01
CA SER A 185 39.30 24.56 0.44
C SER A 185 39.16 26.03 0.04
N SER A 186 38.02 26.41 -0.56
CA SER A 186 37.75 27.76 -1.03
C SER A 186 36.26 28.09 -0.93
N ILE A 187 35.94 29.21 -0.27
CA ILE A 187 34.56 29.61 -0.07
C ILE A 187 34.05 30.23 -1.38
N ASN A 188 33.05 29.57 -1.99
CA ASN A 188 32.44 29.98 -3.26
C ASN A 188 30.91 30.02 -3.11
N THR A 189 30.28 31.13 -3.56
CA THR A 189 28.83 31.33 -3.48
C THR A 189 28.05 30.28 -4.27
N LEU A 190 28.59 29.80 -5.40
CA LEU A 190 27.99 28.75 -6.21
C LEU A 190 27.93 27.41 -5.45
N ASN A 191 29.01 27.07 -4.74
CA ASN A 191 29.06 25.83 -3.95
C ASN A 191 28.15 25.91 -2.73
N LEU A 192 28.02 27.08 -2.09
CA LEU A 192 27.05 27.29 -1.01
C LEU A 192 25.60 27.09 -1.47
N GLU A 193 25.24 27.58 -2.66
CA GLU A 193 23.91 27.34 -3.24
C GLU A 193 23.70 25.85 -3.55
N ARG A 194 24.73 25.18 -4.10
CA ARG A 194 24.70 23.75 -4.37
C ARG A 194 24.53 22.92 -3.10
N VAL A 195 25.25 23.25 -2.01
CA VAL A 195 25.08 22.63 -0.69
C VAL A 195 23.66 22.84 -0.18
N ARG A 196 23.09 24.04 -0.29
CA ARG A 196 21.69 24.28 0.12
C ARG A 196 20.70 23.41 -0.65
N ARG A 197 20.88 23.23 -1.97
CA ARG A 197 20.05 22.32 -2.78
C ARG A 197 20.20 20.87 -2.32
N LEU A 198 21.44 20.42 -2.13
CA LEU A 198 21.75 19.06 -1.68
C LEU A 198 21.22 18.80 -0.27
N LYS A 199 21.24 19.79 0.64
CA LYS A 199 20.62 19.73 1.97
C LYS A 199 19.11 19.56 1.90
N GLY A 200 18.45 20.24 0.95
CA GLY A 200 17.02 20.03 0.68
C GLY A 200 16.71 18.62 0.15
N HIS A 201 17.54 18.10 -0.75
CA HIS A 201 17.44 16.72 -1.25
C HIS A 201 17.67 15.70 -0.12
N LEU A 202 18.71 15.90 0.70
CA LEU A 202 19.02 15.10 1.87
C LEU A 202 17.83 15.04 2.81
N LEU A 203 17.27 16.19 3.22
CA LEU A 203 16.12 16.25 4.12
C LEU A 203 14.93 15.45 3.57
N THR A 204 14.62 15.64 2.28
CA THR A 204 13.52 14.93 1.62
C THR A 204 13.76 13.43 1.59
N LEU A 205 15.00 12.99 1.34
CA LEU A 205 15.37 11.57 1.29
C LEU A 205 15.37 10.95 2.70
N THR A 206 15.91 11.64 3.71
CA THR A 206 15.86 11.23 5.11
C THR A 206 14.43 11.03 5.58
N GLN A 207 13.53 11.98 5.29
CA GLN A 207 12.11 11.85 5.64
C GLN A 207 11.46 10.63 4.99
N ARG A 208 11.80 10.33 3.74
CA ARG A 208 11.28 9.17 3.02
C ARG A 208 11.77 7.84 3.60
N VAL A 209 13.07 7.73 3.87
CA VAL A 209 13.66 6.54 4.53
C VAL A 209 13.09 6.36 5.93
N GLN A 210 13.00 7.44 6.71
CA GLN A 210 12.37 7.43 8.03
C GLN A 210 10.94 6.92 7.97
N LYS A 211 10.14 7.36 6.98
CA LYS A 211 8.74 6.91 6.84
C LYS A 211 8.64 5.40 6.59
N VAL A 212 9.55 4.82 5.81
CA VAL A 212 9.57 3.35 5.62
C VAL A 212 10.00 2.65 6.90
N ARG A 213 11.02 3.16 7.60
CA ARG A 213 11.46 2.64 8.90
C ARG A 213 10.34 2.67 9.94
N ASP A 214 9.69 3.82 10.11
CA ASP A 214 8.59 4.02 11.07
C ASP A 214 7.44 3.04 10.79
N GLU A 215 7.11 2.80 9.52
CA GLU A 215 6.04 1.88 9.14
C GLU A 215 6.39 0.43 9.46
N LEU A 216 7.65 0.01 9.26
CA LEU A 216 8.12 -1.32 9.63
C LEU A 216 8.12 -1.52 11.15
N GLU A 217 8.62 -0.53 11.90
CA GLU A 217 8.61 -0.52 13.36
C GLU A 217 7.17 -0.65 13.89
N HIS A 218 6.27 0.19 13.38
CA HIS A 218 4.88 0.18 13.80
C HIS A 218 4.17 -1.15 13.50
N LEU A 219 4.47 -1.77 12.35
CA LEU A 219 3.90 -3.07 11.98
C LEU A 219 4.42 -4.19 12.88
N MET A 220 5.69 -4.14 13.26
CA MET A 220 6.29 -5.11 14.18
C MET A 220 5.83 -4.92 15.63
N ASP A 221 5.39 -3.72 16.01
CA ASP A 221 4.90 -3.44 17.37
C ASP A 221 3.50 -4.07 17.66
N ASP A 222 2.74 -4.47 16.64
CA ASP A 222 1.39 -5.06 16.77
C ASP A 222 1.29 -6.45 16.12
N ASP A 223 1.42 -7.48 16.96
CA ASP A 223 1.23 -8.89 16.59
C ASP A 223 -0.13 -9.16 15.89
N GLY A 224 -1.16 -8.37 16.22
CA GLY A 224 -2.48 -8.48 15.60
C GLY A 224 -2.45 -8.09 14.12
N ASP A 225 -1.80 -6.97 13.80
CA ASP A 225 -1.63 -6.51 12.43
C ASP A 225 -0.74 -7.48 11.63
N MET A 226 0.29 -8.05 12.26
CA MET A 226 1.12 -9.10 11.65
C MET A 226 0.30 -10.37 11.38
N ALA A 227 -0.46 -10.85 12.36
CA ALA A 227 -1.34 -12.02 12.20
C ALA A 227 -2.40 -11.78 11.12
N GLU A 228 -2.81 -10.53 10.89
CA GLU A 228 -3.74 -10.21 9.83
C GLU A 228 -3.21 -10.50 8.42
N MET A 229 -1.89 -10.51 8.24
CA MET A 229 -1.24 -10.73 6.94
C MET A 229 -1.05 -12.19 6.55
N TYR A 230 -1.38 -13.16 7.42
CA TYR A 230 -1.35 -14.60 7.11
C TYR A 230 -2.56 -15.03 6.26
N LEU A 231 -2.56 -14.61 4.98
CA LEU A 231 -3.69 -14.75 4.08
C LEU A 231 -3.93 -16.20 3.65
N THR A 232 -2.87 -16.96 3.40
CA THR A 232 -2.93 -18.37 2.98
C THR A 232 -3.60 -19.23 4.06
N GLU A 233 -3.21 -19.03 5.33
CA GLU A 233 -3.85 -19.72 6.45
C GLU A 233 -5.32 -19.35 6.62
N LYS A 234 -5.64 -18.04 6.54
CA LYS A 234 -7.02 -17.56 6.64
C LYS A 234 -7.91 -18.15 5.54
N LYS A 235 -7.38 -18.24 4.32
CA LYS A 235 -8.08 -18.86 3.19
C LYS A 235 -8.39 -20.34 3.46
N LEU A 236 -7.39 -21.10 3.91
CA LEU A 236 -7.55 -22.52 4.25
C LEU A 236 -8.63 -22.74 5.32
N ARG A 237 -8.61 -21.91 6.38
CA ARG A 237 -9.62 -21.96 7.47
C ARG A 237 -11.02 -21.61 6.98
N SER A 238 -11.15 -20.67 6.04
CA SER A 238 -12.44 -20.30 5.45
C SER A 238 -13.00 -21.37 4.51
N GLU A 239 -12.15 -22.10 3.78
CA GLU A 239 -12.56 -23.14 2.84
C GLU A 239 -12.93 -24.46 3.57
N GLY A 240 -12.27 -24.77 4.69
CA GLY A 240 -12.55 -25.95 5.52
C GLY A 240 -13.86 -25.92 6.33
N ASN A 241 -14.53 -24.77 6.41
CA ASN A 241 -15.79 -24.59 7.15
C ASN A 241 -17.05 -24.75 6.27
N THR A 242 -16.94 -25.32 5.07
CA THR A 242 -18.12 -25.80 4.33
C THR A 242 -18.66 -27.06 5.02
N PRO A 243 -19.92 -27.07 5.52
CA PRO A 243 -20.45 -28.26 6.17
C PRO A 243 -20.72 -29.32 5.09
N HIS A 244 -19.81 -30.27 4.93
CA HIS A 244 -20.16 -31.55 4.35
C HIS A 244 -21.18 -32.20 5.29
N GLU A 245 -22.43 -32.32 4.84
CA GLU A 245 -23.46 -33.12 5.48
C GLU A 245 -22.95 -34.54 5.70
N ILE A 246 -22.52 -34.85 6.93
CA ILE A 246 -22.30 -36.21 7.38
C ILE A 246 -23.69 -36.76 7.75
N ASN A 247 -24.30 -37.51 6.83
CA ASN A 247 -25.34 -38.48 7.13
C ASN A 247 -24.83 -39.47 8.19
N PRO A 248 -25.41 -39.56 9.40
CA PRO A 248 -25.16 -40.70 10.25
C PRO A 248 -26.09 -41.83 9.82
N LEU A 249 -25.62 -42.64 8.86
CA LEU A 249 -26.17 -43.97 8.62
C LEU A 249 -25.68 -44.89 9.76
N THR A 250 -26.50 -45.06 10.79
CA THR A 250 -26.29 -46.10 11.79
C THR A 250 -27.34 -47.19 11.61
N ASN A 251 -26.98 -48.18 10.79
CA ASN A 251 -27.67 -49.47 10.75
C ASN A 251 -27.24 -50.27 11.99
N PHE A 252 -28.09 -50.30 13.01
CA PHE A 252 -28.07 -51.37 14.02
C PHE A 252 -29.41 -52.11 13.98
N SER A 253 -29.34 -53.37 13.54
CA SER A 253 -30.40 -54.36 13.62
C SER A 253 -30.16 -55.23 14.85
N GLY A 254 -31.21 -55.47 15.65
CA GLY A 254 -31.20 -56.40 16.77
C GLY A 254 -32.09 -55.93 17.91
N GLY A 255 -33.39 -56.21 17.81
CA GLY A 255 -34.43 -55.57 18.61
C GLY A 255 -34.62 -56.08 20.03
N THR A 256 -35.48 -55.39 20.78
CA THR A 256 -36.53 -55.97 21.63
C THR A 256 -37.63 -54.94 21.86
N ARG A 257 -38.83 -55.40 21.54
CA ARG A 257 -40.20 -54.90 21.74
C ARG A 257 -40.46 -54.19 23.09
N GLN A 258 -40.92 -52.92 23.08
CA GLN A 258 -41.98 -52.49 24.01
C GLN A 258 -42.71 -51.21 23.54
N VAL A 259 -43.99 -51.16 23.90
CA VAL A 259 -45.10 -50.35 23.38
C VAL A 259 -45.32 -49.08 24.22
N SER A 260 -45.80 -48.00 23.58
CA SER A 260 -46.86 -47.04 24.05
C SER A 260 -46.50 -45.59 23.69
N LYS A 261 -47.21 -44.95 22.75
CA LYS A 261 -48.45 -44.13 22.90
C LYS A 261 -48.20 -42.70 23.40
N SER A 262 -48.44 -41.76 22.48
CA SER A 262 -49.03 -40.40 22.62
C SER A 262 -48.33 -39.31 23.47
N ALA A 263 -48.19 -38.14 22.83
CA ALA A 263 -48.13 -36.78 23.41
C ALA A 263 -49.39 -36.49 24.31
N PRO A 264 -49.53 -35.36 25.07
CA PRO A 264 -49.01 -34.02 24.78
C PRO A 264 -48.80 -33.03 25.97
N VAL A 265 -48.54 -31.75 25.63
CA VAL A 265 -48.84 -30.48 26.35
C VAL A 265 -47.92 -30.00 27.51
N SER A 266 -47.39 -28.78 27.33
CA SER A 266 -46.78 -27.88 28.34
C SER A 266 -47.78 -27.35 29.38
N PRO A 267 -47.30 -26.78 30.50
CA PRO A 267 -47.85 -25.47 30.90
C PRO A 267 -46.79 -24.45 31.36
N ILE A 268 -47.32 -23.24 31.61
CA ILE A 268 -46.76 -21.88 31.60
C ILE A 268 -46.54 -21.34 33.04
N ALA A 269 -45.60 -20.37 33.18
CA ALA A 269 -45.50 -19.28 34.19
C ALA A 269 -45.34 -19.65 35.69
N SER A 270 -44.86 -18.83 36.61
CA SER A 270 -44.00 -17.63 36.71
C SER A 270 -43.84 -17.35 38.23
N THR A 271 -42.91 -16.46 38.57
CA THR A 271 -42.88 -15.58 39.76
C THR A 271 -42.13 -16.03 41.02
N SER A 272 -41.36 -15.04 41.53
CA SER A 272 -41.24 -14.65 42.94
C SER A 272 -39.94 -14.97 43.67
N GLY A 273 -39.33 -13.91 44.21
CA GLY A 273 -38.65 -13.96 45.51
C GLY A 273 -37.14 -13.80 45.50
N ALA A 274 -36.66 -12.55 45.58
CA ALA A 274 -35.36 -12.26 46.19
C ALA A 274 -35.37 -12.68 47.68
N PRO A 275 -34.21 -12.88 48.36
CA PRO A 275 -33.56 -11.69 48.94
C PRO A 275 -32.02 -11.77 49.17
N ARG A 276 -31.44 -10.56 49.27
CA ARG A 276 -30.52 -10.07 50.32
C ARG A 276 -29.08 -10.60 50.49
N LEU A 277 -28.19 -9.60 50.36
CA LEU A 277 -27.21 -9.06 51.34
C LEU A 277 -25.85 -9.74 51.54
N GLN A 278 -24.84 -8.98 51.12
CA GLN A 278 -23.69 -8.46 51.88
C GLN A 278 -22.84 -9.43 52.74
N ARG A 279 -21.56 -9.51 52.36
CA ARG A 279 -20.40 -9.83 53.21
C ARG A 279 -19.21 -9.08 52.59
N ALA A 280 -18.63 -8.00 53.14
CA ALA A 280 -18.03 -7.74 54.44
C ALA A 280 -16.64 -8.42 54.64
N PHE A 281 -15.62 -7.56 54.79
CA PHE A 281 -14.30 -7.70 55.46
C PHE A 281 -13.11 -8.43 54.77
N SER A 282 -12.16 -7.58 54.36
CA SER A 282 -10.70 -7.57 54.61
C SER A 282 -9.85 -8.86 54.75
N SER A 283 -8.74 -8.80 53.99
CA SER A 283 -7.33 -9.02 54.36
C SER A 283 -6.64 -10.39 54.14
N ILE A 284 -5.51 -10.26 53.41
CA ILE A 284 -4.23 -10.99 53.50
C ILE A 284 -4.05 -12.30 52.70
N VAL A 285 -3.29 -12.14 51.60
CA VAL A 285 -2.19 -12.96 51.06
C VAL A 285 -2.42 -14.47 50.92
N THR A 286 -2.69 -14.92 49.69
CA THR A 286 -2.04 -16.12 49.12
C THR A 286 -2.07 -16.00 47.60
N ALA A 287 -0.92 -16.13 46.96
CA ALA A 287 -0.81 -16.29 45.52
C ALA A 287 -1.51 -17.59 45.10
N SER A 288 -2.53 -17.46 44.25
CA SER A 288 -2.91 -18.53 43.34
C SER A 288 -3.53 -17.93 42.09
N LYS A 289 -2.93 -18.35 40.97
CA LYS A 289 -3.45 -18.36 39.61
C LYS A 289 -4.96 -18.10 39.52
N GLN A 290 -5.34 -17.07 38.78
CA GLN A 290 -6.49 -17.00 37.86
C GLN A 290 -6.77 -15.53 37.53
N GLY A 291 -6.28 -15.09 36.37
CA GLY A 291 -6.50 -13.75 35.83
C GLY A 291 -6.35 -13.79 34.32
N SER A 292 -7.49 -13.90 33.65
CA SER A 292 -7.74 -13.78 32.20
C SER A 292 -7.12 -14.85 31.28
N LEU A 293 -7.97 -15.82 30.94
CA LEU A 293 -7.88 -16.60 29.71
C LEU A 293 -8.09 -15.66 28.52
N SER A 294 -7.02 -15.03 28.05
CA SER A 294 -6.90 -14.68 26.64
C SER A 294 -6.45 -15.94 25.93
N SER A 295 -7.25 -16.39 24.97
CA SER A 295 -7.08 -17.61 24.19
C SER A 295 -5.65 -17.77 23.68
N SER A 296 -4.97 -18.79 24.19
CA SER A 296 -3.75 -19.35 23.62
C SER A 296 -4.02 -19.90 22.22
N HIS A 297 -2.99 -19.88 21.35
CA HIS A 297 -2.83 -20.44 19.99
C HIS A 297 -2.49 -19.42 18.86
N GLY A 298 -1.94 -18.23 19.17
CA GLY A 298 -1.52 -17.26 18.15
C GLY A 298 -0.02 -16.92 18.08
N GLY A 299 0.78 -17.23 19.11
CA GLY A 299 2.14 -16.70 19.25
C GLY A 299 3.18 -17.30 18.30
N ASP A 300 3.02 -18.56 17.89
CA ASP A 300 4.05 -19.25 17.10
C ASP A 300 3.93 -19.01 15.59
N ASN A 301 2.87 -18.34 15.13
CA ASN A 301 2.65 -18.18 13.69
C ASN A 301 3.29 -16.92 13.11
N ILE A 302 3.55 -15.87 13.89
CA ILE A 302 4.05 -14.57 13.37
C ILE A 302 5.56 -14.50 13.18
N GLU A 303 6.32 -15.45 13.75
CA GLU A 303 7.80 -15.43 13.76
C GLU A 303 8.41 -15.34 12.35
N GLN A 304 7.83 -16.04 11.37
CA GLN A 304 8.34 -16.00 9.99
C GLN A 304 8.27 -14.61 9.36
N LEU A 305 7.18 -13.90 9.61
CA LEU A 305 6.99 -12.55 9.13
C LEU A 305 7.83 -11.56 9.94
N GLU A 306 7.92 -11.74 11.26
CA GLU A 306 8.76 -10.91 12.13
C GLU A 306 10.22 -10.95 11.66
N MET A 307 10.81 -12.14 11.46
CA MET A 307 12.17 -12.29 10.93
C MET A 307 12.36 -11.60 9.57
N LEU A 308 11.35 -11.67 8.69
CA LEU A 308 11.38 -10.99 7.40
C LEU A 308 11.42 -9.47 7.58
N LEU A 309 10.53 -8.92 8.42
CA LEU A 309 10.44 -7.49 8.67
C LEU A 309 11.69 -6.97 9.39
N GLU A 310 12.22 -7.69 10.38
CA GLU A 310 13.47 -7.37 11.09
C GLU A 310 14.65 -7.26 10.12
N ALA A 311 14.78 -8.20 9.18
CA ALA A 311 15.85 -8.17 8.19
C ALA A 311 15.82 -6.88 7.35
N TYR A 312 14.63 -6.47 6.89
CA TYR A 312 14.48 -5.21 6.14
C TYR A 312 14.55 -3.96 7.02
N PHE A 313 14.14 -4.06 8.29
CA PHE A 313 14.28 -3.00 9.28
C PHE A 313 15.76 -2.64 9.48
N VAL A 314 16.62 -3.65 9.66
CA VAL A 314 18.08 -3.45 9.77
C VAL A 314 18.64 -2.78 8.51
N VAL A 315 18.19 -3.18 7.32
CA VAL A 315 18.63 -2.58 6.05
C VAL A 315 18.23 -1.11 5.97
N ILE A 316 16.98 -0.77 6.24
CA ILE A 316 16.50 0.61 6.13
C ILE A 316 17.07 1.52 7.23
N ASP A 317 17.27 1.00 8.43
CA ASP A 317 17.90 1.72 9.55
C ASP A 317 19.37 2.02 9.27
N HIS A 318 20.08 1.08 8.63
CA HIS A 318 21.42 1.34 8.11
C HIS A 318 21.43 2.44 7.04
N THR A 319 20.49 2.41 6.09
CA THR A 319 20.34 3.49 5.09
C THR A 319 20.06 4.84 5.76
N LEU A 320 19.24 4.87 6.80
CA LEU A 320 18.95 6.09 7.57
C LEU A 320 20.21 6.61 8.28
N SER A 321 20.96 5.71 8.91
CA SER A 321 22.21 6.04 9.61
C SER A 321 23.22 6.71 8.68
N LYS A 322 23.39 6.21 7.45
CA LYS A 322 24.24 6.88 6.43
C LYS A 322 23.81 8.32 6.16
N LEU A 323 22.50 8.56 6.02
CA LEU A 323 21.97 9.90 5.76
C LEU A 323 22.18 10.83 6.95
N LEU A 324 22.05 10.33 8.18
CA LEU A 324 22.33 11.10 9.39
C LEU A 324 23.82 11.47 9.47
N SER A 325 24.73 10.53 9.21
CA SER A 325 26.17 10.83 9.16
C SER A 325 26.51 11.83 8.07
N LEU A 326 25.88 11.74 6.89
CA LEU A 326 26.06 12.71 5.82
C LEU A 326 25.56 14.10 6.21
N LYS A 327 24.45 14.16 6.96
CA LYS A 327 23.91 15.42 7.50
C LYS A 327 24.89 16.06 8.47
N GLU A 328 25.42 15.29 9.43
CA GLU A 328 26.41 15.77 10.39
C GLU A 328 27.65 16.32 9.67
N TYR A 329 28.15 15.62 8.64
CA TYR A 329 29.29 16.08 7.86
C TYR A 329 29.05 17.41 7.12
N ILE A 330 27.84 17.64 6.61
CA ILE A 330 27.46 18.96 6.03
C ILE A 330 27.47 20.02 7.12
N ASP A 331 26.81 19.75 8.25
CA ASP A 331 26.67 20.72 9.35
C ASP A 331 28.06 21.09 9.91
N ASP A 332 28.96 20.12 10.09
CA ASP A 332 30.36 20.34 10.50
C ASP A 332 31.15 21.21 9.49
N THR A 333 30.92 20.98 8.19
CA THR A 333 31.56 21.76 7.12
C THR A 333 31.03 23.20 7.11
N GLU A 334 29.73 23.39 7.29
CA GLU A 334 29.10 24.71 7.43
C GLU A 334 29.68 25.48 8.64
N ASP A 335 29.84 24.81 9.78
CA ASP A 335 30.45 25.40 10.99
C ASP A 335 31.92 25.79 10.77
N LEU A 336 32.71 24.95 10.10
CA LEU A 336 34.08 25.27 9.72
C LEU A 336 34.15 26.53 8.85
N ILE A 337 33.25 26.66 7.89
CA ILE A 337 33.17 27.82 6.99
C ILE A 337 32.78 29.08 7.77
N ASN A 338 31.79 28.96 8.66
CA ASN A 338 31.35 30.06 9.51
C ASN A 338 32.50 30.59 10.37
N ILE A 339 33.31 29.68 10.96
CA ILE A 339 34.51 30.06 11.73
C ILE A 339 35.54 30.77 10.85
N LYS A 340 35.77 30.29 9.61
CA LYS A 340 36.71 30.92 8.67
C LYS A 340 36.27 32.32 8.27
N LEU A 341 34.97 32.53 8.02
CA LEU A 341 34.42 33.84 7.67
C LEU A 341 34.54 34.83 8.82
N VAL A 342 34.18 34.43 10.04
CA VAL A 342 34.29 35.27 11.25
C VAL A 342 35.73 35.69 11.54
N ARG A 343 36.73 34.92 11.10
CA ARG A 343 38.15 35.22 11.31
C ARG A 343 38.75 36.16 10.26
N ILE A 344 38.03 36.44 9.18
CA ILE A 344 38.45 37.32 8.08
C ILE A 344 37.93 38.76 8.29
N ASP A 345 36.84 38.91 9.04
CA ASP A 345 36.34 40.20 9.56
C ASP A 345 37.07 40.60 10.86
#